data_AF-A0A961X3I3-F1
#
_entry.id   AF-A0A961X3I3-F1
#
_cell.length_a   1.000
_cell.length_b   1.000
_cell.length_c   1.000
_cell.angle_alpha   90.00
_cell.angle_beta   90.00
_cell.angle_gamma   90.00
#
_symmetry.space_group_name_H-M   'P 1'
#
loop_
_entity.id
_entity.type
_entity.pdbx_description
1 polymer ?
#
loop_
_entity_poly.entity_id
_entity_poly.type
_entity_poly.pdbx_seq_one_letter_code
_entity_poly.pdbx_strand_id
1 'polypeptide(L)'
;RGDDPVIFLEHKFMYDMEADVPDEAYTIPLGEANLVREGDDVCVIALGRMVHTADEAIAKLRDEGISCSLIDLRTTSPLDEDLILEMTEECGRVVIVDEANPRCSIAADISSIIAEKGFHSLKAPIRKVTAPHTPIPFAPVLEDAYIPSAAKVEAAIRDVMGG
;
A
#
# COMPACT_ATOMS: atom_id res chain seq x y z
N ARG A 1 17.24 16.00 -7.71
CA ARG A 1 16.76 16.38 -9.06
C ARG A 1 17.45 15.47 -10.06
N GLY A 2 16.71 14.85 -10.98
CA GLY A 2 17.26 14.03 -12.05
C GLY A 2 17.14 14.74 -13.39
N ASP A 3 18.01 14.37 -14.34
CA ASP A 3 18.00 14.89 -15.72
C ASP A 3 17.25 13.96 -16.69
N ASP A 4 16.78 12.81 -16.18
CA ASP A 4 16.03 11.82 -16.94
C ASP A 4 14.51 12.12 -16.92
N PRO A 5 13.75 11.66 -17.93
CA PRO A 5 12.29 11.80 -17.94
C PRO A 5 11.63 11.13 -16.74
N VAL A 6 10.72 11.86 -16.08
CA VAL A 6 9.91 11.36 -14.96
C VAL A 6 8.43 11.48 -15.29
N ILE A 7 7.67 10.42 -15.03
CA ILE A 7 6.21 10.44 -15.07
C ILE A 7 5.71 10.64 -13.64
N PHE A 8 5.08 11.78 -13.38
CA PHE A 8 4.48 12.10 -12.09
C PHE A 8 2.97 11.91 -12.18
N LEU A 9 2.43 10.95 -11.41
CA LEU A 9 1.01 10.59 -11.44
C LEU A 9 0.31 11.16 -10.20
N GLU A 10 -0.57 12.13 -10.42
CA GLU A 10 -1.30 12.80 -9.35
C GLU A 10 -2.68 12.17 -9.15
N HIS A 11 -3.04 11.93 -7.89
CA HIS A 11 -4.34 11.38 -7.54
C HIS A 11 -5.38 12.48 -7.35
N LYS A 12 -6.35 12.59 -8.27
CA LYS A 12 -7.35 13.67 -8.28
C LYS A 12 -8.07 13.89 -6.95
N PHE A 13 -8.45 12.82 -6.25
CA PHE A 13 -9.18 12.94 -4.97
C PHE A 13 -8.33 13.44 -3.81
N MET A 14 -7.01 13.58 -3.99
CA MET A 14 -6.10 14.09 -2.96
C MET A 14 -5.82 15.59 -3.10
N TYR A 15 -6.30 16.27 -4.15
CA TYR A 15 -6.01 17.69 -4.35
C TYR A 15 -6.56 18.60 -3.25
N ASP A 16 -7.70 18.24 -2.67
CA ASP A 16 -8.33 19.01 -1.59
C ASP A 16 -7.89 18.53 -0.19
N MET A 17 -6.92 17.62 -0.11
CA MET A 17 -6.36 17.18 1.17
C MET A 17 -5.32 18.16 1.68
N GLU A 18 -5.46 18.56 2.93
CA GLU A 18 -4.52 19.45 3.61
C GLU A 18 -3.57 18.64 4.50
N ALA A 19 -2.30 19.05 4.51
CA ALA A 19 -1.28 18.53 5.39
C ALA A 19 -0.28 19.63 5.72
N ASP A 20 0.44 19.49 6.83
CA ASP A 20 1.56 20.36 7.15
C ASP A 20 2.70 20.14 6.15
N VAL A 21 3.18 21.22 5.55
CA VAL A 21 4.29 21.19 4.58
C VAL A 21 5.37 22.18 5.05
N PRO A 22 6.66 21.79 5.05
CA PRO A 22 7.74 22.72 5.37
C PRO A 22 7.74 23.96 4.47
N ASP A 23 7.96 25.14 5.05
CA ASP A 23 8.13 26.39 4.29
C ASP A 23 9.38 26.37 3.40
N GLU A 24 10.41 25.64 3.83
CA GLU A 24 11.67 25.51 3.12
C GLU A 24 11.59 24.50 1.97
N ALA A 25 12.29 24.79 0.88
CA ALA A 25 12.36 23.87 -0.26
C ALA A 25 13.07 22.57 0.15
N TYR A 26 12.40 21.44 -0.06
CA TYR A 26 12.94 20.11 0.20
C TYR A 26 12.82 19.22 -1.04
N THR A 27 13.47 18.06 -0.99
CA THR A 27 13.38 17.04 -2.02
C THR A 27 13.14 15.69 -1.40
N ILE A 28 12.32 14.88 -2.05
CA ILE A 28 12.17 13.46 -1.74
C ILE A 28 12.97 12.68 -2.80
N PRO A 29 13.86 11.77 -2.40
CA PRO A 29 14.59 10.90 -3.33
C PRO A 29 13.62 9.95 -4.05
N LEU A 30 13.84 9.77 -5.36
CA LEU A 30 13.10 8.80 -6.15
C LEU A 30 13.61 7.40 -5.84
N GLY A 31 12.71 6.43 -5.77
CA GLY A 31 13.04 5.05 -5.43
C GLY A 31 13.15 4.77 -3.93
N GLU A 32 12.86 5.75 -3.08
CA GLU A 32 12.78 5.56 -1.62
C GLU A 32 11.32 5.64 -1.16
N ALA A 33 10.85 4.55 -0.58
CA ALA A 33 9.54 4.46 0.04
C ALA A 33 9.55 5.08 1.43
N ASN A 34 8.38 5.22 2.03
CA ASN A 34 8.21 5.85 3.33
C ASN A 34 7.47 4.94 4.29
N LEU A 35 8.08 4.67 5.44
CA LEU A 35 7.44 4.01 6.55
C LEU A 35 6.54 5.03 7.28
N VAL A 36 5.25 5.01 6.95
CA VAL A 36 4.22 5.91 7.52
C VAL A 36 3.88 5.52 8.96
N ARG A 37 3.88 4.21 9.24
CA ARG A 37 3.69 3.63 10.57
C ARG A 37 4.63 2.47 10.77
N GLU A 38 5.08 2.31 12.01
CA GLU A 38 5.86 1.16 12.45
C GLU A 38 4.98 0.21 13.27
N GLY A 39 5.16 -1.08 13.05
CA GLY A 39 4.45 -2.18 13.70
C GLY A 39 4.96 -3.54 13.22
N ASP A 40 4.57 -4.61 13.90
CA ASP A 40 5.27 -5.91 13.87
C ASP A 40 4.40 -7.11 13.47
N ASP A 41 3.07 -6.96 13.42
CA ASP A 41 2.19 -8.09 13.07
C ASP A 41 2.03 -8.27 11.55
N VAL A 42 1.79 -7.15 10.84
CA VAL A 42 1.47 -7.12 9.40
C VAL A 42 2.12 -5.92 8.72
N CYS A 43 2.81 -6.16 7.62
CA CYS A 43 3.31 -5.14 6.71
C CYS A 43 2.22 -4.82 5.67
N VAL A 44 1.75 -3.57 5.66
CA VAL A 44 0.78 -3.06 4.70
C VAL A 44 1.50 -2.16 3.71
N ILE A 45 1.44 -2.49 2.41
CA ILE A 45 2.12 -1.76 1.34
C ILE A 45 1.08 -1.07 0.47
N ALA A 46 1.16 0.24 0.30
CA ALA A 46 0.19 1.03 -0.46
C ALA A 46 0.87 2.15 -1.27
N LEU A 47 0.09 2.77 -2.17
CA LEU A 47 0.50 3.97 -2.91
C LEU A 47 -0.67 4.94 -3.10
N GLY A 48 -0.33 6.22 -3.26
CA GLY A 48 -1.31 7.28 -3.51
C GLY A 48 -2.41 7.32 -2.44
N ARG A 49 -3.67 7.45 -2.87
CA ARG A 49 -4.81 7.52 -1.93
C ARG A 49 -4.94 6.28 -1.05
N MET A 50 -4.50 5.12 -1.52
CA MET A 50 -4.61 3.87 -0.76
C MET A 50 -3.79 3.88 0.53
N VAL A 51 -2.78 4.75 0.65
CA VAL A 51 -2.04 4.96 1.90
C VAL A 51 -2.98 5.45 3.00
N HIS A 52 -3.82 6.46 2.71
CA HIS A 52 -4.80 6.97 3.67
C HIS A 52 -5.89 5.94 3.98
N THR A 53 -6.39 5.22 2.97
CA THR A 53 -7.37 4.15 3.17
C THR A 53 -6.83 3.04 4.08
N ALA A 54 -5.55 2.68 3.92
CA ALA A 54 -4.88 1.71 4.77
C ALA A 54 -4.64 2.25 6.18
N ASP A 55 -4.24 3.51 6.31
CA ASP A 55 -4.06 4.19 7.59
C ASP A 55 -5.34 4.18 8.44
N GLU A 56 -6.48 4.49 7.83
CA GLU A 56 -7.80 4.43 8.46
C GLU A 56 -8.17 3.01 8.94
N ALA A 57 -7.80 1.98 8.17
CA ALA A 57 -8.05 0.59 8.54
C ALA A 57 -7.17 0.17 9.73
N ILE A 58 -5.87 0.50 9.68
CA ILE A 58 -4.91 0.19 10.74
C ILE A 58 -5.29 0.88 12.05
N ALA A 59 -5.75 2.15 11.99
CA ALA A 59 -6.16 2.90 13.16
C ALA A 59 -7.29 2.21 13.96
N LYS A 60 -8.20 1.51 13.28
CA LYS A 60 -9.30 0.75 13.91
C LYS A 60 -8.82 -0.55 14.56
N LEU A 61 -7.86 -1.22 13.94
CA LEU A 61 -7.31 -2.49 14.41
C LEU A 61 -6.37 -2.33 15.62
N ARG A 62 -5.88 -1.12 15.87
CA ARG A 62 -5.04 -0.83 17.04
C ARG A 62 -5.76 -1.12 18.36
N ASP A 63 -7.06 -0.86 18.43
CA ASP A 63 -7.86 -1.12 19.64
C ASP A 63 -8.07 -2.63 19.88
N GLU A 64 -7.86 -3.45 18.84
CA GLU A 64 -7.84 -4.92 18.90
C GLU A 64 -6.43 -5.47 19.22
N GLY A 65 -5.43 -4.60 19.38
CA GLY A 65 -4.05 -4.97 19.67
C GLY A 65 -3.26 -5.47 18.45
N ILE A 66 -3.73 -5.22 17.23
CA ILE A 66 -3.02 -5.56 15.99
C ILE A 66 -2.13 -4.38 15.60
N SER A 67 -0.84 -4.65 15.44
CA SER A 67 0.21 -3.69 15.15
C SER A 67 0.66 -3.81 13.69
N CYS A 68 0.44 -2.78 12.87
CA CYS A 68 0.78 -2.84 11.45
C CYS A 68 1.81 -1.79 11.07
N SER A 69 2.82 -2.21 10.31
CA SER A 69 3.64 -1.29 9.54
C SER A 69 2.90 -0.85 8.28
N LEU A 70 3.01 0.43 7.93
CA LEU A 70 2.41 0.98 6.71
C LEU A 70 3.49 1.62 5.86
N ILE A 71 3.69 1.09 4.66
CA ILE A 71 4.62 1.60 3.65
C ILE A 71 3.84 2.36 2.58
N ASP A 72 4.21 3.62 2.37
CA ASP A 72 3.88 4.38 1.16
C ASP A 72 5.03 4.23 0.16
N LEU A 73 4.77 3.57 -0.98
CA LEU A 73 5.79 3.29 -1.98
C LEU A 73 6.43 4.56 -2.56
N ARG A 74 5.67 5.64 -2.72
CA ARG A 74 6.02 6.89 -3.43
C ARG A 74 6.44 6.75 -4.90
N THR A 75 7.35 5.84 -5.21
CA THR A 75 7.92 5.60 -6.54
C THR A 75 7.60 4.17 -6.98
N THR A 76 7.14 4.01 -8.22
CA THR A 76 6.87 2.68 -8.81
C THR A 76 8.03 2.16 -9.67
N SER A 77 8.95 3.02 -10.11
CA SER A 77 10.14 2.65 -10.87
C SER A 77 11.24 3.71 -10.71
N PRO A 78 12.41 3.36 -10.14
CA PRO A 78 12.70 2.10 -9.46
C PRO A 78 11.83 1.92 -8.20
N LEU A 79 11.53 0.68 -7.85
CA LEU A 79 10.81 0.34 -6.62
C LEU A 79 11.82 0.20 -5.47
N ASP A 80 11.42 0.60 -4.26
CA ASP A 80 12.19 0.37 -3.04
C ASP A 80 12.05 -1.10 -2.59
N GLU A 81 12.72 -2.00 -3.30
CA GLU A 81 12.65 -3.44 -3.01
C GLU A 81 13.27 -3.79 -1.65
N ASP A 82 14.30 -3.05 -1.23
CA ASP A 82 15.02 -3.31 0.01
C ASP A 82 14.08 -3.11 1.21
N LEU A 83 13.39 -1.97 1.29
CA LEU A 83 12.44 -1.72 2.38
C LEU A 83 11.26 -2.72 2.36
N ILE A 84 10.75 -3.08 1.18
CA ILE A 84 9.66 -4.05 1.05
C ILE A 84 10.08 -5.42 1.61
N LEU A 85 11.30 -5.88 1.29
CA LEU A 85 11.80 -7.17 1.74
C LEU A 85 12.14 -7.15 3.24
N GLU A 86 12.75 -6.07 3.73
CA GLU A 86 13.02 -5.86 5.16
C GLU A 86 11.72 -5.95 5.98
N MET A 87 10.70 -5.18 5.62
CA MET A 87 9.43 -5.20 6.35
C MET A 87 8.66 -6.52 6.19
N THR A 88 8.85 -7.21 5.06
CA THR A 88 8.34 -8.59 4.90
C THR A 88 9.02 -9.52 5.90
N GLU A 89 10.33 -9.40 6.12
CA GLU A 89 11.08 -10.21 7.07
C GLU A 89 10.63 -9.96 8.51
N GLU A 90 10.48 -8.69 8.88
CA GLU A 90 10.09 -8.30 10.24
C GLU A 90 8.66 -8.77 10.59
N CYS A 91 7.67 -8.39 9.76
CA CYS A 91 6.29 -8.73 10.05
C CYS A 91 5.97 -10.20 9.75
N GLY A 92 6.51 -10.73 8.64
CA GLY A 92 6.20 -12.05 8.10
C GLY A 92 4.79 -12.19 7.53
N ARG A 93 3.96 -11.14 7.51
CA ARG A 93 2.63 -11.12 6.89
C ARG A 93 2.50 -9.86 6.07
N VAL A 94 1.97 -9.99 4.86
CA VAL A 94 1.94 -8.87 3.90
C VAL A 94 0.55 -8.68 3.32
N VAL A 95 0.07 -7.44 3.36
CA VAL A 95 -1.13 -6.97 2.66
C VAL A 95 -0.72 -5.85 1.71
N ILE A 96 -1.03 -5.98 0.43
CA ILE A 96 -0.74 -4.96 -0.59
C ILE A 96 -2.06 -4.31 -1.01
N VAL A 97 -2.15 -2.99 -0.95
CA VAL A 97 -3.35 -2.21 -1.27
C VAL A 97 -3.07 -1.35 -2.49
N ASP A 98 -3.82 -1.58 -3.57
CA ASP A 98 -3.63 -0.94 -4.87
C ASP A 98 -5.01 -0.64 -5.48
N GLU A 99 -5.26 0.61 -5.87
CA GLU A 99 -6.55 1.01 -6.46
C GLU A 99 -6.77 0.40 -7.85
N ALA A 100 -5.69 -0.03 -8.52
CA ALA A 100 -5.77 -0.63 -9.84
C ALA A 100 -6.44 -2.03 -9.84
N ASN A 101 -6.75 -2.49 -11.05
CA ASN A 101 -7.23 -3.85 -11.31
C ASN A 101 -6.16 -4.90 -10.91
N PRO A 102 -6.53 -6.14 -10.58
CA PRO A 102 -5.62 -7.11 -9.94
C PRO A 102 -4.56 -7.71 -10.87
N ARG A 103 -4.61 -7.41 -12.17
CA ARG A 103 -3.75 -7.99 -13.21
C ARG A 103 -2.85 -6.91 -13.78
N CYS A 104 -1.57 -7.25 -13.96
CA CYS A 104 -0.55 -6.33 -14.46
C CYS A 104 -0.48 -5.03 -13.64
N SER A 105 -0.65 -5.15 -12.32
CA SER A 105 -0.64 -4.02 -11.38
C SER A 105 0.57 -4.07 -10.48
N ILE A 106 0.83 -2.96 -9.78
CA ILE A 106 1.96 -2.89 -8.85
C ILE A 106 1.81 -3.90 -7.71
N ALA A 107 0.57 -4.17 -7.27
CA ALA A 107 0.34 -5.23 -6.29
C ALA A 107 0.71 -6.63 -6.79
N ALA A 108 0.56 -6.90 -8.09
CA ALA A 108 1.01 -8.18 -8.67
C ALA A 108 2.54 -8.25 -8.74
N ASP A 109 3.20 -7.15 -9.09
CA ASP A 109 4.65 -7.06 -9.21
C ASP A 109 5.34 -7.23 -7.85
N ILE A 110 4.92 -6.46 -6.84
CA ILE A 110 5.40 -6.56 -5.45
C ILE A 110 5.20 -7.97 -4.91
N SER A 111 4.03 -8.56 -5.15
CA SER A 111 3.76 -9.94 -4.73
C SER A 111 4.72 -10.95 -5.37
N SER A 112 5.16 -10.72 -6.61
CA SER A 112 6.14 -11.57 -7.29
C SER A 112 7.52 -11.40 -6.66
N ILE A 113 7.96 -10.16 -6.45
CA ILE A 113 9.25 -9.83 -5.83
C ILE A 113 9.37 -10.49 -4.45
N ILE A 114 8.35 -10.34 -3.61
CA ILE A 114 8.31 -10.96 -2.28
C ILE A 114 8.31 -12.49 -2.39
N ALA A 115 7.53 -13.07 -3.31
CA ALA A 115 7.51 -14.52 -3.48
C ALA A 115 8.83 -15.09 -4.02
N GLU A 116 9.58 -14.32 -4.81
CA GLU A 116 10.87 -14.75 -5.35
C GLU A 116 12.01 -14.59 -4.33
N LYS A 117 12.02 -13.49 -3.58
CA LYS A 117 13.16 -13.08 -2.74
C LYS A 117 12.90 -13.23 -1.24
N GLY A 118 11.67 -13.04 -0.78
CA GLY A 118 11.27 -13.00 0.63
C GLY A 118 10.38 -14.16 1.09
N PHE A 119 10.15 -15.19 0.27
CA PHE A 119 9.19 -16.27 0.57
C PHE A 119 9.44 -16.97 1.91
N HIS A 120 10.71 -17.14 2.28
CA HIS A 120 11.10 -17.82 3.52
C HIS A 120 10.66 -17.08 4.79
N SER A 121 10.39 -15.78 4.69
CA SER A 121 9.93 -14.96 5.81
C SER A 121 8.41 -14.96 5.98
N LEU A 122 7.65 -15.43 4.98
CA LEU A 122 6.20 -15.40 5.01
C LEU A 122 5.61 -16.44 5.99
N LYS A 123 4.86 -15.94 6.96
CA LYS A 123 4.04 -16.69 7.93
C LYS A 123 2.60 -16.93 7.43
N ALA A 124 2.16 -16.19 6.42
CA ALA A 124 0.84 -16.30 5.79
C ALA A 124 0.91 -15.95 4.29
N PRO A 125 -0.07 -16.36 3.46
CA PRO A 125 -0.14 -15.95 2.06
C PRO A 125 -0.25 -14.43 1.93
N ILE A 126 0.46 -13.84 0.96
CA ILE A 126 0.32 -12.43 0.60
C ILE A 126 -1.13 -12.16 0.20
N ARG A 127 -1.73 -11.11 0.76
CA ARG A 127 -3.05 -10.62 0.36
C ARG A 127 -2.95 -9.35 -0.45
N LYS A 128 -3.74 -9.28 -1.52
CA LYS A 128 -3.85 -8.11 -2.38
C LYS A 128 -5.27 -7.57 -2.28
N VAL A 129 -5.40 -6.33 -1.84
CA VAL A 129 -6.65 -5.59 -1.83
C VAL A 129 -6.62 -4.67 -3.04
N THR A 130 -7.44 -5.02 -4.03
CA THR A 130 -7.47 -4.34 -5.34
C THR A 130 -8.89 -4.05 -5.77
N ALA A 131 -9.05 -3.20 -6.79
CA ALA A 131 -10.33 -3.10 -7.48
C ALA A 131 -10.71 -4.46 -8.12
N PRO A 132 -12.00 -4.75 -8.36
CA PRO A 132 -12.39 -5.95 -9.07
C PRO A 132 -11.89 -5.93 -10.52
N HIS A 133 -11.74 -7.10 -11.15
CA HIS A 133 -11.28 -7.22 -12.53
C HIS A 133 -12.39 -6.87 -13.54
N THR A 134 -12.80 -5.61 -13.54
CA THR A 134 -13.81 -5.03 -14.43
C THR A 134 -13.41 -3.60 -14.81
N PRO A 135 -14.05 -2.99 -15.82
CA PRO A 135 -13.99 -1.55 -16.01
C PRO A 135 -14.59 -0.80 -14.80
N ILE A 136 -14.17 0.44 -14.60
CA ILE A 136 -14.75 1.34 -13.58
C ILE A 136 -16.22 1.59 -13.92
N PRO A 137 -17.16 1.34 -13.00
CA PRO A 137 -18.58 1.59 -13.21
C PRO A 137 -18.92 3.07 -13.04
N PHE A 138 -19.96 3.53 -13.75
CA PHE A 138 -20.44 4.92 -13.63
C PHE A 138 -21.35 5.18 -12.43
N ALA A 139 -22.14 4.18 -12.02
CA ALA A 139 -23.11 4.36 -10.94
C ALA A 139 -22.38 4.53 -9.59
N PRO A 140 -22.67 5.56 -8.78
CA PRO A 140 -21.94 5.84 -7.55
C PRO A 140 -21.85 4.64 -6.59
N VAL A 141 -22.98 3.94 -6.39
CA VAL A 141 -23.03 2.74 -5.53
C VAL A 141 -22.13 1.59 -6.02
N LEU A 142 -21.87 1.53 -7.33
CA LEU A 142 -20.96 0.54 -7.91
C LEU A 142 -19.50 1.04 -7.87
N GLU A 143 -19.27 2.35 -7.96
CA GLU A 143 -17.95 2.95 -7.80
C GLU A 143 -17.44 2.74 -6.35
N ASP A 144 -18.31 2.95 -5.36
CA ASP A 144 -18.02 2.65 -3.94
C ASP A 144 -17.66 1.18 -3.73
N ALA A 145 -18.35 0.27 -4.42
CA ALA A 145 -18.06 -1.16 -4.35
C ALA A 145 -16.78 -1.55 -5.12
N TYR A 146 -16.42 -0.77 -6.14
CA TYR A 146 -15.25 -0.99 -7.00
C TYR A 146 -13.96 -0.58 -6.28
N ILE A 147 -13.92 0.63 -5.72
CA ILE A 147 -12.72 1.16 -5.05
C ILE A 147 -12.40 0.32 -3.79
N PRO A 148 -11.12 0.00 -3.51
CA PRO A 148 -10.73 -0.57 -2.23
C PRO A 148 -11.14 0.32 -1.06
N SER A 149 -11.77 -0.26 -0.05
CA SER A 149 -12.22 0.46 1.14
C SER A 149 -11.43 0.04 2.38
N ALA A 150 -11.40 0.89 3.40
CA ALA A 150 -10.75 0.58 4.68
C ALA A 150 -11.27 -0.74 5.28
N ALA A 151 -12.57 -1.04 5.13
CA ALA A 151 -13.15 -2.30 5.58
C ALA A 151 -12.60 -3.54 4.84
N LYS A 152 -12.30 -3.42 3.52
CA LYS A 152 -11.66 -4.51 2.77
C LYS A 152 -10.20 -4.70 3.20
N VAL A 153 -9.49 -3.61 3.51
CA VAL A 153 -8.13 -3.66 4.06
C VAL A 153 -8.11 -4.32 5.43
N GLU A 154 -9.00 -3.89 6.33
CA GLU A 154 -9.20 -4.45 7.66
C GLU A 154 -9.47 -5.96 7.61
N ALA A 155 -10.37 -6.40 6.73
CA ALA A 155 -10.66 -7.82 6.52
C ALA A 155 -9.45 -8.60 6.02
N ALA A 156 -8.65 -8.04 5.11
CA ALA A 156 -7.43 -8.67 4.61
C ALA A 156 -6.35 -8.80 5.70
N ILE A 157 -6.21 -7.80 6.56
CA ILE A 157 -5.30 -7.83 7.72
C ILE A 157 -5.72 -8.94 8.70
N ARG A 158 -7.02 -9.02 9.04
CA ARG A 158 -7.51 -10.11 9.91
C ARG A 158 -7.32 -11.50 9.30
N ASP A 159 -7.54 -11.63 7.99
CA ASP A 159 -7.36 -12.91 7.29
C ASP A 159 -5.92 -13.43 7.41
N VAL A 160 -4.90 -12.57 7.23
CA VAL A 160 -3.50 -12.99 7.38
C VAL A 160 -3.10 -13.25 8.84
N MET A 161 -3.82 -12.68 9.80
CA MET A 161 -3.62 -12.93 11.24
C MET A 161 -4.23 -14.27 11.71
N GLY A 162 -5.02 -14.95 10.87
CA GLY A 162 -5.59 -16.26 11.18
C GLY A 162 -7.09 -16.26 11.55
N GLY A 163 -7.79 -15.14 11.32
CA GLY A 163 -9.24 -15.00 11.55
C GLY A 163 -9.62 -14.49 12.93
#